data_AF-A0A2V9H5H7-F1
#
_entry.id   AF-A0A2V9H5H7-F1
#
_cell.length_a   1.000
_cell.length_b   1.000
_cell.length_c   1.000
_cell.angle_alpha   90.00
_cell.angle_beta   90.00
_cell.angle_gamma   90.00
#
_symmetry.space_group_name_H-M   'P 1'
#
loop_
_entity.id
_entity.type
_entity.pdbx_description
1 polymer ?
#
loop_
_entity_poly.entity_id
_entity_poly.type
_entity_poly.pdbx_seq_one_letter_code
_entity_poly.pdbx_strand_id
1 'polypeptide(L)'
;MIAMSSGLPSWLVVLAAVITPIVMALTFLMVMDWINRPVSVEECNSDPNAGFHVAQRNDALVFLHALAQLAFVAAGAWRIRQRPGVRVAFLLVAIPVSALVFLLSFMGLIAR
;
A
#
# COMPACT_ATOMS: atom_id res chain seq x y z
N MET A 1 -38.04 -3.52 -20.39
CA MET A 1 -36.97 -2.53 -20.14
C MET A 1 -36.22 -2.94 -18.88
N ILE A 2 -35.03 -3.50 -19.02
CA ILE A 2 -34.16 -3.78 -17.86
C ILE A 2 -33.44 -2.48 -17.56
N ALA A 3 -33.78 -1.84 -16.44
CA ALA A 3 -33.06 -0.66 -15.97
C ALA A 3 -31.62 -1.08 -15.62
N MET A 4 -30.67 -0.82 -16.52
CA MET A 4 -29.24 -0.92 -16.21
C MET A 4 -28.93 0.15 -15.17
N SER A 5 -28.84 -0.25 -13.90
CA SER A 5 -28.36 0.65 -12.84
C SER A 5 -26.92 1.08 -13.19
N SER A 6 -26.75 2.35 -13.51
CA SER A 6 -25.54 2.97 -14.05
C SER A 6 -24.41 3.16 -13.04
N GLY A 7 -24.14 2.17 -12.18
CA GLY A 7 -23.01 2.24 -11.27
C GLY A 7 -22.31 0.90 -11.10
N LEU A 8 -21.02 0.98 -10.76
CA LEU A 8 -20.09 -0.16 -10.73
C LEU A 8 -20.72 -1.40 -10.06
N PRO A 9 -20.68 -2.56 -10.71
CA PRO A 9 -21.04 -3.84 -10.11
C PRO A 9 -20.34 -4.05 -8.76
N SER A 10 -21.06 -4.62 -7.79
CA SER A 10 -20.52 -4.88 -6.44
C SER A 10 -19.27 -5.77 -6.47
N TRP A 11 -19.24 -6.76 -7.36
CA TRP A 11 -18.10 -7.66 -7.53
C TRP A 11 -16.83 -6.92 -7.97
N LEU A 12 -16.95 -5.87 -8.80
CA LEU A 12 -15.79 -5.06 -9.21
C LEU A 12 -15.23 -4.24 -8.05
N VAL A 13 -16.10 -3.75 -7.15
CA VAL A 13 -15.67 -3.01 -5.96
C VAL A 13 -14.90 -3.92 -5.00
N VAL A 14 -15.39 -5.14 -4.79
CA VAL A 14 -14.70 -6.14 -3.95
C VAL A 14 -13.38 -6.58 -4.61
N LEU A 15 -13.38 -6.80 -5.92
CA LEU A 15 -12.16 -7.14 -6.66
C LEU A 15 -11.11 -6.04 -6.52
N ALA A 16 -11.50 -4.78 -6.68
CA ALA A 16 -10.61 -3.64 -6.48
C ALA A 16 -10.10 -3.54 -5.02
N ALA A 17 -10.93 -3.88 -4.03
CA ALA A 17 -10.54 -3.93 -2.61
C ALA A 17 -9.44 -4.95 -2.33
N VAL A 18 -9.35 -6.02 -3.13
CA VAL A 18 -8.31 -7.05 -3.01
C VAL A 18 -7.07 -6.70 -3.85
N ILE A 19 -7.27 -6.37 -5.12
CA ILE A 19 -6.16 -6.21 -6.08
C ILE A 19 -5.35 -4.93 -5.79
N THR A 20 -6.01 -3.81 -5.48
CA THR A 20 -5.33 -2.53 -5.37
C THR A 20 -4.28 -2.51 -4.24
N PRO A 21 -4.58 -3.01 -3.02
CA PRO A 21 -3.57 -3.12 -1.97
C PRO A 21 -2.35 -3.95 -2.36
N ILE A 22 -2.56 -5.07 -3.07
CA ILE A 22 -1.50 -5.98 -3.54
C ILE A 22 -0.61 -5.25 -4.55
N VAL A 23 -1.20 -4.59 -5.54
CA VAL A 23 -0.45 -3.81 -6.54
C VAL A 23 0.35 -2.69 -5.86
N MET A 24 -0.23 -1.98 -4.90
CA MET A 24 0.49 -0.94 -4.14
C MET A 24 1.70 -1.50 -3.38
N ALA A 25 1.59 -2.69 -2.80
CA ALA A 25 2.73 -3.32 -2.12
C ALA A 25 3.80 -3.81 -3.07
N LEU A 26 3.43 -4.42 -4.20
CA LEU A 26 4.40 -4.85 -5.21
C LEU A 26 5.20 -3.65 -5.73
N THR A 27 4.52 -2.55 -6.05
CA THR A 27 5.18 -1.30 -6.46
C THR A 27 6.09 -0.76 -5.36
N PHE A 28 5.64 -0.77 -4.09
CA PHE A 28 6.46 -0.35 -2.96
C PHE A 28 7.73 -1.20 -2.82
N LEU A 29 7.61 -2.53 -2.89
CA LEU A 29 8.74 -3.44 -2.80
C LEU A 29 9.73 -3.23 -3.96
N MET A 30 9.24 -3.06 -5.19
CA MET A 30 10.07 -2.74 -6.35
C MET A 30 10.84 -1.42 -6.17
N VAL A 31 10.16 -0.40 -5.64
CA VAL A 31 10.79 0.91 -5.35
C VAL A 31 11.86 0.76 -4.26
N MET A 32 11.57 0.03 -3.18
CA MET A 32 12.55 -0.20 -2.12
C MET A 32 13.77 -0.97 -2.62
N ASP A 33 13.56 -2.01 -3.44
CA ASP A 33 14.64 -2.81 -4.03
C ASP A 33 15.51 -1.98 -4.98
N TRP A 34 14.90 -1.09 -5.77
CA TRP A 34 15.65 -0.23 -6.69
C TRP A 34 16.48 0.83 -5.96
N ILE A 35 15.96 1.42 -4.88
CA ILE A 35 16.61 2.54 -4.19
C ILE A 35 17.62 2.03 -3.14
N ASN A 36 17.41 0.87 -2.53
CA ASN A 36 18.33 0.29 -1.55
C ASN A 36 19.45 -0.50 -2.23
N ARG A 37 20.43 0.23 -2.77
CA ARG A 37 21.74 -0.35 -3.07
C ARG A 37 22.48 -0.70 -1.77
N PRO A 38 23.26 -1.79 -1.73
CA PRO A 38 24.11 -2.08 -0.58
C PRO A 38 25.09 -0.92 -0.35
N VAL A 39 25.20 -0.46 0.90
CA VAL A 39 26.14 0.59 1.29
C VAL A 39 27.55 -0.01 1.28
N SER A 40 28.45 0.61 0.51
CA SER A 40 29.84 0.16 0.45
C SER A 40 30.62 0.50 1.73
N VAL A 41 31.69 -0.25 1.99
CA VAL A 41 32.58 0.03 3.14
C VAL A 41 33.22 1.42 2.99
N GLU A 42 33.64 1.80 1.78
CA GLU A 42 34.09 3.16 1.47
C GLU A 42 33.04 4.23 1.78
N GLU A 43 31.76 4.04 1.42
CA GLU A 43 30.70 5.01 1.76
C GLU A 43 30.54 5.18 3.26
N CYS A 44 30.51 4.07 4.00
CA CYS A 44 30.38 4.07 5.46
C CYS A 44 31.58 4.76 6.14
N ASN A 45 32.78 4.57 5.59
CA ASN A 45 34.00 5.22 6.08
C ASN A 45 34.06 6.71 5.71
N SER A 46 33.47 7.11 4.58
CA SER A 46 33.44 8.49 4.11
C SER A 46 32.35 9.34 4.75
N ASP A 47 31.24 8.72 5.16
CA ASP A 47 30.13 9.35 5.86
C ASP A 47 29.66 8.46 7.02
N PRO A 48 30.03 8.78 8.27
CA PRO A 48 29.61 8.02 9.44
C PRO A 48 28.09 8.04 9.66
N ASN A 49 27.35 8.92 8.99
CA ASN A 49 25.89 9.00 9.05
C ASN A 49 25.19 8.32 7.85
N ALA A 50 25.92 7.66 6.95
CA ALA A 50 25.33 7.00 5.77
C ALA A 50 24.18 6.05 6.14
N GLY A 51 24.34 5.28 7.22
CA GLY A 51 23.29 4.40 7.74
C GLY A 51 22.05 5.14 8.23
N PHE A 52 22.22 6.30 8.88
CA PHE A 52 21.12 7.13 9.35
C PHE A 52 20.32 7.73 8.18
N HIS A 53 21.02 8.20 7.14
CA HIS A 53 20.37 8.72 5.94
C HIS A 53 19.56 7.67 5.19
N VAL A 54 20.07 6.43 5.10
CA VAL A 54 19.34 5.30 4.51
C VAL A 54 18.12 4.94 5.35
N ALA A 55 18.27 4.86 6.68
CA ALA A 55 17.16 4.58 7.59
C ALA A 55 16.04 5.63 7.46
N GLN A 56 16.38 6.92 7.51
CA GLN A 56 15.41 8.01 7.40
C GLN A 56 14.64 7.98 6.08
N ARG A 57 15.32 7.64 4.97
CA ARG A 57 14.68 7.48 3.65
C ARG A 57 13.73 6.29 3.65
N ASN A 58 14.13 5.16 4.21
CA ASN A 58 13.31 3.96 4.29
C ASN A 58 12.07 4.18 5.16
N ASP A 59 12.21 4.85 6.30
CA ASP A 59 11.10 5.24 7.17
C ASP A 59 10.09 6.13 6.43
N ALA A 60 10.57 7.12 5.67
CA ALA A 60 9.71 7.97 4.86
C ALA A 60 8.95 7.20 3.79
N LEU A 61 9.58 6.22 3.14
CA LEU A 61 8.94 5.35 2.14
C LEU A 61 7.91 4.41 2.77
N VAL A 62 8.22 3.81 3.91
CA VAL A 62 7.27 2.97 4.67
C VAL A 62 6.06 3.79 5.09
N PHE A 63 6.28 5.01 5.60
CA PHE A 63 5.20 5.93 5.96
C PHE A 63 4.33 6.30 4.76
N LEU A 64 4.94 6.62 3.61
CA LEU A 64 4.22 6.93 2.38
C LEU A 64 3.39 5.73 1.91
N HIS A 65 3.91 4.50 2.03
CA HIS A 65 3.17 3.29 1.70
C HIS A 65 1.95 3.09 2.61
N ALA A 66 2.11 3.29 3.93
CA ALA A 66 1.01 3.25 4.89
C ALA A 66 -0.07 4.30 4.53
N LEU A 67 0.36 5.52 4.22
CA LEU A 67 -0.52 6.62 3.83
C LEU A 67 -1.28 6.31 2.53
N ALA A 68 -0.62 5.70 1.55
CA ALA A 68 -1.25 5.29 0.29
C ALA A 68 -2.35 4.23 0.52
N GLN A 69 -2.09 3.23 1.37
CA GLN A 69 -3.09 2.21 1.75
C GLN A 69 -4.30 2.86 2.45
N LEU A 70 -4.05 3.78 3.40
CA LEU A 70 -5.11 4.51 4.09
C LEU A 70 -5.92 5.40 3.13
N ALA A 71 -5.24 6.12 2.24
CA ALA A 71 -5.87 6.97 1.23
C ALA A 71 -6.77 6.14 0.29
N PHE A 72 -6.31 4.96 -0.14
CA PHE A 72 -7.11 4.04 -0.94
C PHE A 72 -8.40 3.63 -0.21
N VAL A 73 -8.31 3.20 1.05
CA VAL A 73 -9.47 2.80 1.85
C VAL A 73 -10.44 3.98 2.02
N ALA A 74 -9.93 5.15 2.40
CA ALA A 74 -10.75 6.33 2.65
C ALA A 74 -11.43 6.83 1.36
N ALA A 75 -10.68 6.97 0.26
CA ALA A 75 -11.20 7.41 -1.03
C ALA A 75 -12.18 6.39 -1.62
N GLY A 76 -11.88 5.09 -1.51
CA GLY A 76 -12.75 4.01 -1.95
C GLY A 76 -14.10 4.03 -1.21
N ALA A 77 -14.06 4.11 0.12
CA ALA A 77 -15.25 4.17 0.96
C ALA A 77 -16.09 5.44 0.70
N TRP A 78 -15.43 6.58 0.49
CA TRP A 78 -16.09 7.83 0.13
C TRP A 78 -16.77 7.74 -1.24
N ARG A 79 -16.11 7.17 -2.25
CA ARG A 79 -16.63 7.02 -3.61
C ARG A 79 -17.92 6.19 -3.65
N ILE A 80 -18.03 5.17 -2.80
CA ILE A 80 -19.20 4.29 -2.73
C ILE A 80 -20.17 4.65 -1.59
N ARG A 81 -20.08 5.87 -1.03
CA ARG A 81 -20.90 6.32 0.10
C ARG A 81 -22.41 6.19 -0.10
N GLN A 82 -22.88 6.27 -1.35
CA GLN A 82 -24.31 6.16 -1.69
C GLN A 82 -24.84 4.72 -1.67
N ARG A 83 -23.97 3.71 -1.51
CA ARG A 83 -24.32 2.28 -1.52
C ARG A 83 -23.86 1.62 -0.22
N PRO A 84 -24.61 1.73 0.88
CA PRO A 84 -24.14 1.34 2.22
C PRO A 84 -23.72 -0.14 2.31
N GLY A 85 -24.48 -1.06 1.69
CA GLY A 85 -24.11 -2.48 1.66
C GLY A 85 -22.78 -2.74 0.93
N VAL A 86 -22.57 -2.10 -0.22
CA VAL A 86 -21.31 -2.21 -0.99
C VAL A 86 -20.15 -1.55 -0.24
N ARG A 87 -20.40 -0.44 0.45
CA ARG A 87 -19.40 0.23 1.29
C ARG A 87 -18.94 -0.66 2.44
N VAL A 88 -19.87 -1.31 3.14
CA VAL A 88 -19.53 -2.24 4.23
C VAL A 88 -18.72 -3.41 3.69
N ALA A 89 -19.15 -4.03 2.59
CA ALA A 89 -18.41 -5.12 1.95
C ALA A 89 -17.00 -4.71 1.51
N PHE A 90 -16.87 -3.52 0.90
CA PHE A 90 -15.57 -2.95 0.54
C PHE A 90 -14.68 -2.78 1.76
N LEU A 91 -15.16 -2.15 2.83
CA LEU A 91 -14.37 -1.89 4.03
C LEU A 91 -13.94 -3.18 4.75
N LEU A 92 -14.83 -4.16 4.84
CA LEU A 92 -14.55 -5.47 5.43
C LEU A 92 -13.48 -6.27 4.68
N VAL A 93 -13.23 -5.94 3.41
CA VAL A 93 -12.18 -6.59 2.60
C VAL A 93 -10.94 -5.71 2.52
N ALA A 94 -11.10 -4.43 2.16
CA ALA A 94 -10.00 -3.51 1.91
C ALA A 94 -9.15 -3.30 3.18
N ILE A 95 -9.77 -3.11 4.35
CA ILE A 95 -9.03 -2.87 5.60
C ILE A 95 -8.11 -4.06 5.94
N PRO A 96 -8.61 -5.30 6.10
CA PRO A 96 -7.75 -6.41 6.46
C PRO A 96 -6.74 -6.77 5.37
N VAL A 97 -7.11 -6.67 4.09
CA VAL A 97 -6.17 -6.93 2.98
C VAL A 97 -5.05 -5.88 2.97
N SER A 98 -5.38 -4.58 3.06
CA SER A 98 -4.38 -3.51 3.16
C SER A 98 -3.49 -3.68 4.38
N ALA A 99 -4.05 -4.02 5.55
CA ALA A 99 -3.26 -4.24 6.75
C ALA A 99 -2.32 -5.45 6.61
N LEU A 100 -2.82 -6.58 6.11
CA LEU A 100 -2.01 -7.78 5.88
C LEU A 100 -0.87 -7.52 4.91
N VAL A 101 -1.18 -6.90 3.77
CA VAL A 101 -0.22 -6.62 2.71
C VAL A 101 0.83 -5.61 3.16
N PHE A 102 0.43 -4.59 3.93
CA PHE A 102 1.36 -3.67 4.57
C PHE A 102 2.31 -4.38 5.54
N LEU A 103 1.78 -5.24 6.42
CA LEU A 103 2.57 -6.01 7.38
C LEU A 103 3.56 -6.95 6.70
N LEU A 104 3.13 -7.67 5.66
CA LEU A 104 4.01 -8.56 4.89
C LEU A 104 5.13 -7.78 4.19
N SER A 105 4.81 -6.62 3.61
CA SER A 105 5.82 -5.76 2.98
C SER A 105 6.82 -5.24 4.01
N PHE A 106 6.35 -4.85 5.19
CA PHE A 106 7.20 -4.38 6.28
C PHE A 106 8.10 -5.50 6.85
N MET A 107 7.54 -6.69 7.10
CA MET A 107 8.34 -7.85 7.52
C MET A 107 9.38 -8.25 6.49
N GLY A 108 9.03 -8.21 5.19
CA GLY A 108 9.97 -8.47 4.10
C GLY A 108 11.14 -7.49 4.04
N LEU A 109 10.97 -6.26 4.55
CA LEU A 109 12.06 -5.30 4.69
C LEU A 109 12.94 -5.55 5.91
N ILE A 110 12.37 -6.01 7.04
CA ILE A 110 13.14 -6.35 8.24
C ILE A 110 13.98 -7.61 8.04
N ALA A 111 13.45 -8.57 7.28
CA ALA A 111 14.12 -9.86 7.04
C ALA A 111 15.29 -9.76 6.04
N ARG A 112 15.50 -8.60 5.42
CA ARG A 112 16.59 -8.33 4.46
C ARG A 112 17.68 -7.50 5.12
#